data_AF-A0AAD4DA19-F1
#
_entry.id   AF-A0AAD4DA19-F1
#
_cell.length_a   1.000
_cell.length_b   1.000
_cell.length_c   1.000
_cell.angle_alpha   90.00
_cell.angle_beta   90.00
_cell.angle_gamma   90.00
#
_symmetry.space_group_name_H-M   'P 1'
#
loop_
_entity.id
_entity.type
_entity.pdbx_description
1 polymer ?
#
loop_
_entity_poly.entity_id
_entity_poly.type
_entity_poly.pdbx_seq_one_letter_code
_entity_poly.pdbx_strand_id
1 'polypeptide(L)'
;MDNPILAAVNQTLQASSRAIEAIPGSEIIINYIKNSYQNDPFRVVLELGLAVFAVKYMLSKKYRIDPSHIKLTEKEIDELVAEWQPEPLVQPLSDIQRMELEKTQVIAGHQGPKPKMLSSGKNLLNLASTNFLGYITNEDIKEKAIETLRNYGVGSCGPPGFYGTLDVHINLEKDIARFLGTEKAIIYSQNFSTISSVIAAFSKRGDIIVADDGCNFAIQKGTQISRSNIKWFKHNDMADLERVLESIKKETSTSKKRPLTRRFIVTEGLFQNYGDIAPLDKIMELKDKYKYRVILDECNSFGLLGKNGRGLTEVFNISPKRVDMIIGSMAQALSGTGGFCAGSKEVVEHQRLSGQAFVFSAAMPAMLAVCASEAIRILETPEKGNKLLKDL
;
A
#
# COMPACT_ATOMS: atom_id res chain seq x y z
N MET A 1 -59.63 9.91 -65.03
CA MET A 1 -58.38 10.69 -65.12
C MET A 1 -57.52 10.27 -63.95
N ASP A 2 -56.70 9.25 -64.16
CA ASP A 2 -55.74 8.79 -63.15
C ASP A 2 -54.76 9.92 -62.91
N ASN A 3 -54.83 10.50 -61.72
CA ASN A 3 -53.98 11.62 -61.36
C ASN A 3 -52.55 11.08 -61.30
N PRO A 4 -51.66 11.45 -62.24
CA PRO A 4 -50.31 10.88 -62.34
C PRO A 4 -49.49 11.13 -61.06
N ILE A 5 -49.87 12.17 -60.31
CA ILE A 5 -49.31 12.47 -58.99
C ILE A 5 -49.69 11.38 -57.98
N LEU A 6 -50.93 10.90 -58.00
CA LEU A 6 -51.41 9.85 -57.09
C LEU A 6 -50.72 8.50 -57.38
N ALA A 7 -50.50 8.19 -58.66
CA ALA A 7 -49.76 7.01 -59.07
C ALA A 7 -48.28 7.09 -58.66
N ALA A 8 -47.64 8.25 -58.85
CA ALA A 8 -46.26 8.48 -58.42
C ALA A 8 -46.11 8.40 -56.88
N VAL A 9 -47.07 8.95 -56.14
CA VAL A 9 -47.10 8.86 -54.66
C VAL A 9 -47.26 7.42 -54.21
N ASN A 10 -48.18 6.65 -54.81
CA ASN A 10 -48.36 5.23 -54.48
C ASN A 10 -47.13 4.40 -54.81
N GLN A 11 -46.48 4.65 -55.94
CA GLN A 11 -45.27 3.92 -56.33
C GLN A 11 -44.10 4.24 -55.39
N THR A 12 -43.99 5.50 -54.95
CA THR A 12 -43.01 5.93 -53.96
C THR A 12 -43.27 5.31 -52.59
N LEU A 13 -44.52 5.26 -52.15
CA LEU A 13 -44.93 4.60 -50.90
C LEU A 13 -44.63 3.11 -50.91
N GLN A 14 -44.92 2.41 -52.01
CA GLN A 14 -44.60 0.98 -52.14
C GLN A 14 -43.10 0.72 -52.18
N ALA A 15 -42.32 1.55 -52.88
CA ALA A 15 -40.87 1.44 -52.90
C ALA A 15 -40.26 1.67 -51.49
N SER A 16 -40.80 2.65 -50.76
CA SER A 16 -40.40 2.96 -49.38
C SER A 16 -40.73 1.83 -48.41
N SER A 17 -41.92 1.21 -48.53
CA SER A 17 -42.32 0.05 -47.71
C SER A 17 -41.37 -1.12 -47.89
N ARG A 18 -41.04 -1.47 -49.14
CA ARG A 18 -40.10 -2.57 -49.44
C ARG A 18 -38.70 -2.29 -48.93
N ALA A 19 -38.24 -1.04 -48.98
CA ALA A 19 -36.94 -0.66 -48.46
C ALA A 19 -36.85 -0.79 -46.93
N ILE A 20 -37.94 -0.48 -46.22
CA ILE A 20 -38.02 -0.60 -44.76
C ILE A 20 -38.09 -2.09 -44.35
N GLU A 21 -38.87 -2.90 -45.06
CA GLU A 21 -38.99 -4.35 -44.82
C GLU A 21 -37.65 -5.10 -45.06
N ALA A 22 -36.80 -4.60 -45.96
CA ALA A 22 -35.48 -5.18 -46.23
C ALA A 22 -34.45 -5.02 -45.08
N ILE A 23 -34.73 -4.19 -44.06
CA ILE A 23 -33.84 -4.00 -42.90
C ILE A 23 -34.07 -5.15 -41.89
N PRO A 24 -33.04 -5.93 -41.50
CA PRO A 24 -33.19 -7.02 -40.54
C PRO A 24 -33.76 -6.51 -39.21
N GLY A 25 -34.90 -7.06 -38.77
CA GLY A 25 -35.60 -6.66 -37.53
C GLY A 25 -36.67 -5.58 -37.71
N SER A 26 -36.90 -5.08 -38.92
CA SER A 26 -37.94 -4.10 -39.25
C SER A 26 -39.35 -4.58 -38.93
N GLU A 27 -39.65 -5.87 -39.16
CA GLU A 27 -40.97 -6.47 -38.87
C GLU A 27 -41.38 -6.35 -37.40
N ILE A 28 -40.42 -6.45 -36.47
CA ILE A 28 -40.69 -6.32 -35.03
C ILE A 28 -41.11 -4.88 -34.70
N ILE A 29 -40.45 -3.90 -35.31
CA ILE A 29 -40.73 -2.47 -35.15
C ILE A 29 -42.08 -2.12 -35.80
N ILE A 30 -42.34 -2.62 -37.01
CA ILE A 30 -43.61 -2.42 -37.73
C ILE A 30 -44.78 -3.01 -36.93
N ASN A 31 -44.64 -4.24 -36.41
CA ASN A 31 -45.67 -4.87 -35.59
C ASN A 31 -45.86 -4.17 -34.24
N TYR A 32 -44.78 -3.68 -33.61
CA TYR A 32 -44.86 -2.86 -32.40
C TYR A 32 -45.63 -1.56 -32.65
N ILE A 33 -45.32 -0.84 -33.74
CA ILE A 33 -46.03 0.41 -34.12
C ILE A 33 -47.50 0.12 -34.42
N LYS A 34 -47.80 -0.92 -35.20
CA LYS A 34 -49.17 -1.30 -35.59
C LYS A 34 -50.02 -1.70 -34.39
N ASN A 35 -49.47 -2.44 -33.44
CA ASN A 35 -50.14 -2.84 -32.20
C ASN A 35 -50.24 -1.70 -31.18
N SER A 36 -49.26 -0.79 -31.15
CA SER A 36 -49.30 0.39 -30.26
C SER A 36 -50.34 1.42 -30.70
N TYR A 37 -50.63 1.53 -32.00
CA TYR A 37 -51.63 2.46 -32.54
C TYR A 37 -53.08 2.09 -32.17
N GLN A 38 -53.35 0.82 -31.85
CA GLN A 38 -54.71 0.34 -31.56
C GLN A 38 -55.17 0.63 -30.12
N ASN A 39 -54.26 0.80 -29.17
CA ASN A 39 -54.62 0.84 -27.73
C ASN A 39 -54.36 2.18 -27.02
N ASP A 40 -53.46 3.05 -27.52
CA ASP A 40 -53.26 4.38 -26.93
C ASP A 40 -52.55 5.35 -27.90
N PRO A 41 -53.28 6.23 -28.60
CA PRO A 41 -52.69 7.17 -29.55
C PRO A 41 -51.80 8.23 -28.87
N PHE A 42 -52.01 8.55 -27.59
CA PHE A 42 -51.18 9.52 -26.88
C PHE A 42 -49.78 8.97 -26.59
N ARG A 43 -49.68 7.68 -26.26
CA ARG A 43 -48.40 7.00 -26.03
C ARG A 43 -47.54 6.99 -27.30
N VAL A 44 -48.13 6.72 -28.45
CA VAL A 44 -47.40 6.72 -29.74
C VAL A 44 -46.88 8.11 -30.07
N VAL A 45 -47.69 9.16 -29.86
CA VAL A 45 -47.26 10.56 -30.05
C VAL A 45 -46.13 10.93 -29.10
N LEU A 46 -46.18 10.48 -27.84
CA LEU A 46 -45.12 10.68 -26.86
C LEU A 46 -43.83 9.94 -27.25
N GLU A 47 -43.92 8.67 -27.65
CA GLU A 47 -42.78 7.85 -28.06
C GLU A 47 -42.12 8.40 -29.34
N LEU A 48 -42.91 8.84 -30.33
CA LEU A 48 -42.40 9.56 -31.50
C LEU A 48 -41.78 10.90 -31.12
N GLY A 49 -42.40 11.65 -30.22
CA GLY A 49 -41.85 12.90 -29.70
C GLY A 49 -40.50 12.68 -29.00
N LEU A 50 -40.37 11.62 -28.20
CA LEU A 50 -39.14 11.22 -27.52
C LEU A 50 -38.09 10.71 -28.50
N ALA A 51 -38.47 9.95 -29.53
CA ALA A 51 -37.55 9.49 -30.57
C ALA A 51 -37.01 10.66 -31.41
N VAL A 52 -37.88 11.57 -31.84
CA VAL A 52 -37.49 12.80 -32.52
C VAL A 52 -36.63 13.68 -31.62
N PHE A 53 -36.95 13.77 -30.33
CA PHE A 53 -36.12 14.47 -29.34
C PHE A 53 -34.75 13.81 -29.17
N ALA A 54 -34.67 12.47 -29.08
CA ALA A 54 -33.42 11.73 -28.94
C ALA A 54 -32.54 11.87 -30.19
N VAL A 55 -33.13 11.79 -31.38
CA VAL A 55 -32.42 12.01 -32.66
C VAL A 55 -31.96 13.47 -32.74
N LYS A 56 -32.82 14.44 -32.43
CA LYS A 56 -32.45 15.86 -32.37
C LYS A 56 -31.36 16.11 -31.33
N TYR A 57 -31.39 15.44 -30.18
CA TYR A 57 -30.40 15.57 -29.12
C TYR A 57 -29.05 14.97 -29.52
N MET A 58 -29.04 13.78 -30.13
CA MET A 58 -27.83 13.14 -30.64
C MET A 58 -27.20 13.89 -31.82
N LEU A 59 -28.03 14.47 -32.69
CA LEU A 59 -27.58 15.27 -33.84
C LEU A 59 -27.35 16.75 -33.49
N SER A 60 -27.90 17.23 -32.38
CA SER A 60 -27.58 18.56 -31.88
C SER A 60 -26.10 18.59 -31.55
N LYS A 61 -25.41 19.61 -32.04
CA LYS A 61 -24.03 19.85 -31.64
C LYS A 61 -24.06 19.94 -30.12
N LYS A 62 -23.41 18.98 -29.44
CA LYS A 62 -23.14 19.09 -28.00
C LYS A 62 -22.68 20.52 -27.79
N TYR A 63 -23.30 21.23 -26.85
CA TYR A 63 -22.83 22.53 -26.41
C TYR A 63 -21.39 22.30 -25.93
N ARG A 64 -20.44 22.50 -26.84
CA ARG A 64 -19.07 22.74 -26.48
C ARG A 64 -19.16 24.11 -25.86
N ILE A 65 -18.93 24.16 -24.55
CA ILE A 65 -18.40 25.37 -23.94
C ILE A 65 -17.16 25.65 -24.79
N ASP A 66 -17.29 26.57 -25.72
CA ASP A 66 -16.16 27.12 -26.42
C ASP A 66 -15.45 27.93 -25.35
N PRO A 67 -14.33 27.46 -24.78
CA PRO A 67 -13.64 28.21 -23.75
C PRO A 67 -12.92 29.32 -24.52
N SER A 68 -13.69 30.36 -24.87
CA SER A 68 -13.26 31.61 -25.49
C SER A 68 -11.95 31.50 -26.28
N HIS A 69 -12.09 31.30 -27.59
CA HIS A 69 -11.08 31.47 -28.63
C HIS A 69 -10.39 32.85 -28.60
N ILE A 70 -9.65 33.18 -27.54
CA ILE A 70 -8.58 34.17 -27.65
C ILE A 70 -7.45 33.43 -28.37
N LYS A 71 -7.42 33.54 -29.69
CA LYS A 71 -6.20 33.23 -30.45
C LYS A 71 -5.20 34.31 -30.10
N LEU A 72 -4.48 34.08 -29.01
CA LEU A 72 -3.37 34.91 -28.60
C LEU A 72 -2.39 34.96 -29.78
N THR A 73 -2.03 36.16 -30.18
CA THR A 73 -0.87 36.40 -31.04
C THR A 73 0.37 35.85 -30.36
N GLU A 74 1.41 35.50 -31.12
CA GLU A 74 2.70 35.06 -30.52
C GLU A 74 3.20 36.06 -29.48
N LYS A 75 2.98 37.36 -29.73
CA LYS A 75 3.29 38.43 -28.79
C LYS A 75 2.48 38.37 -27.49
N GLU A 76 1.17 38.11 -27.55
CA GLU A 76 0.33 37.96 -26.34
C GLU A 76 0.68 36.69 -25.56
N ILE A 77 1.08 35.62 -26.26
CA ILE A 77 1.60 34.41 -25.61
C ILE A 77 2.90 34.75 -24.88
N ASP A 78 3.83 35.45 -25.54
CA ASP A 78 5.10 35.87 -24.95
C ASP A 78 4.89 36.81 -23.76
N GLU A 79 3.93 37.74 -23.85
CA GLU A 79 3.54 38.63 -22.74
C GLU A 79 2.95 37.85 -21.57
N LEU A 80 2.03 36.91 -21.82
CA LEU A 80 1.47 36.06 -20.74
C LEU A 80 2.50 35.14 -20.11
N VAL A 81 3.45 34.60 -20.89
CA VAL A 81 4.56 33.80 -20.37
C VAL A 81 5.52 34.68 -19.55
N ALA A 82 5.75 35.93 -19.98
CA ALA A 82 6.58 36.89 -19.24
C ALA A 82 5.91 37.38 -17.95
N GLU A 83 4.58 37.53 -17.93
CA GLU A 83 3.80 37.93 -16.77
C GLU A 83 3.50 36.77 -15.80
N TRP A 84 3.54 35.53 -16.29
CA TRP A 84 3.25 34.37 -15.47
C TRP A 84 4.28 34.21 -14.35
N GLN A 85 3.80 34.25 -13.11
CA GLN A 85 4.58 33.88 -11.94
C GLN A 85 4.02 32.58 -11.37
N PRO A 86 4.86 31.53 -11.19
CA PRO A 86 4.40 30.32 -10.54
C PRO A 86 3.95 30.65 -9.11
N GLU A 87 2.79 30.11 -8.72
CA GLU A 87 2.43 30.11 -7.31
C GLU A 87 3.53 29.40 -6.51
N PRO A 88 3.90 29.92 -5.33
CA PRO A 88 4.85 29.25 -4.46
C PRO A 88 4.39 27.82 -4.15
N LEU A 89 5.30 26.85 -4.25
CA LEU A 89 5.01 25.44 -3.95
C LEU A 89 4.49 25.22 -2.52
N VAL A 90 4.90 26.12 -1.61
CA VAL A 90 4.48 26.15 -0.22
C VAL A 90 4.28 27.59 0.21
N GLN A 91 3.36 27.79 1.14
CA GLN A 91 3.18 29.09 1.78
C GLN A 91 4.42 29.45 2.61
N PRO A 92 4.69 30.75 2.84
CA PRO A 92 5.74 31.18 3.76
C PRO A 92 5.56 30.52 5.12
N LEU A 93 6.68 30.08 5.72
CA LEU A 93 6.66 29.45 7.04
C LEU A 93 6.07 30.42 8.08
N SER A 94 5.16 29.91 8.89
CA SER A 94 4.72 30.61 10.10
C SER A 94 5.88 30.70 11.10
N ASP A 95 5.79 31.65 12.03
CA ASP A 95 6.82 31.81 13.08
C ASP A 95 7.01 30.52 13.89
N ILE A 96 5.92 29.76 14.12
CA ILE A 96 5.96 28.46 14.80
C ILE A 96 6.78 27.46 13.99
N GLN A 97 6.53 27.35 12.69
CA GLN A 97 7.26 26.41 11.84
C GLN A 97 8.74 26.77 11.72
N ARG A 98 9.07 28.07 11.67
CA ARG A 98 10.47 28.53 11.72
C ARG A 98 11.14 28.13 13.03
N MET A 99 10.49 28.42 14.16
CA MET A 99 10.98 28.01 15.47
C MET A 99 11.15 26.50 15.59
N GLU A 100 10.26 25.69 15.01
CA GLU A 100 10.39 24.23 14.98
C GLU A 100 11.59 23.77 14.15
N LEU A 101 11.80 24.34 12.97
CA LEU A 101 12.94 24.03 12.12
C LEU A 101 14.26 24.42 12.79
N GLU A 102 14.32 25.59 13.41
CA GLU A 102 15.49 26.07 14.17
C GLU A 102 15.79 25.20 15.40
N LYS A 103 14.77 24.57 16.00
CA LYS A 103 14.94 23.62 17.11
C LYS A 103 15.53 22.28 16.69
N THR A 104 15.65 21.98 15.40
CA THR A 104 16.20 20.72 14.93
C THR A 104 17.61 20.52 15.47
N GLN A 105 17.77 19.56 16.35
CA GLN A 105 19.06 19.31 16.99
C GLN A 105 19.91 18.35 16.17
N VAL A 106 21.20 18.67 16.02
CA VAL A 106 22.19 17.80 15.39
C VAL A 106 23.04 17.14 16.46
N ILE A 107 23.31 15.84 16.31
CA ILE A 107 24.14 15.06 17.22
C ILE A 107 25.56 14.99 16.68
N ALA A 108 26.55 15.25 17.54
CA ALA A 108 27.97 15.14 17.24
C ALA A 108 28.49 13.77 17.70
N GLY A 109 28.98 12.95 16.76
CA GLY A 109 29.49 11.61 17.05
C GLY A 109 28.41 10.52 16.93
N HIS A 110 28.57 9.43 17.69
CA HIS A 110 27.63 8.31 17.65
C HIS A 110 26.39 8.57 18.50
N GLN A 111 25.30 7.89 18.15
CA GLN A 111 24.11 7.80 19.00
C GLN A 111 24.38 6.96 20.24
N GLY A 112 23.68 7.21 21.34
CA GLY A 112 23.81 6.45 22.58
C GLY A 112 22.85 6.94 23.65
N PRO A 113 22.99 6.48 24.91
CA PRO A 113 22.15 6.96 26.01
C PRO A 113 22.34 8.44 26.31
N LYS A 114 23.54 8.99 26.05
CA LYS A 114 23.86 10.40 26.29
C LYS A 114 24.58 11.05 25.09
N PRO A 115 23.90 11.27 23.94
CA PRO A 115 24.54 11.87 22.77
C PRO A 115 24.97 13.31 23.06
N LYS A 116 26.04 13.74 22.37
CA LYS A 116 26.52 15.12 22.42
C LYS A 116 25.77 15.97 21.41
N MET A 117 25.14 17.05 21.85
CA MET A 117 24.46 17.98 20.96
C MET A 117 25.48 18.91 20.29
N LEU A 118 25.42 19.05 18.96
CA LEU A 118 26.33 19.92 18.20
C LEU A 118 26.14 21.40 18.56
N SER A 119 24.88 21.83 18.73
CA SER A 119 24.49 23.21 19.03
C SER A 119 24.98 23.71 20.39
N SER A 120 24.81 22.90 21.43
CA SER A 120 25.11 23.28 22.81
C SER A 120 26.41 22.68 23.36
N GLY A 121 26.99 21.68 22.68
CA GLY A 121 28.14 20.91 23.16
C GLY A 121 27.86 20.00 24.35
N LYS A 122 26.63 19.98 24.88
CA LYS A 122 26.24 19.24 26.08
C LYS A 122 25.87 17.79 25.75
N ASN A 123 26.11 16.89 26.71
CA ASN A 123 25.59 15.53 26.67
C ASN A 123 24.21 15.50 27.34
N LEU A 124 23.18 15.09 26.62
CA LEU A 124 21.80 15.02 27.12
C LEU A 124 21.32 13.57 27.16
N LEU A 125 20.46 13.21 28.12
CA LEU A 125 19.87 11.86 28.16
C LEU A 125 18.88 11.67 27.00
N ASN A 126 19.08 10.63 26.18
CA ASN A 126 18.22 10.31 25.05
C ASN A 126 17.18 9.25 25.43
N LEU A 127 15.94 9.70 25.64
CA LEU A 127 14.77 8.85 25.90
C LEU A 127 13.89 8.64 24.66
N ALA A 128 14.32 9.12 23.48
CA ALA A 128 13.58 9.04 22.23
C ALA A 128 14.21 8.06 21.23
N SER A 129 15.30 7.39 21.60
CA SER A 129 16.01 6.45 20.72
C SER A 129 15.30 5.09 20.65
N THR A 130 15.24 4.52 19.45
CA THR A 130 14.83 3.12 19.22
C THR A 130 16.00 2.14 19.29
N ASN A 131 17.16 2.57 19.79
CA ASN A 131 18.32 1.70 20.06
C ASN A 131 18.11 0.94 21.38
N PHE A 132 17.03 0.15 21.44
CA PHE A 132 16.56 -0.49 22.66
C PHE A 132 17.62 -1.37 23.32
N LEU A 133 18.39 -2.12 22.52
CA LEU A 133 19.39 -3.08 23.01
C LEU A 133 20.79 -2.48 23.21
N GLY A 134 20.99 -1.23 22.80
CA GLY A 134 22.29 -0.56 22.92
C GLY A 134 23.36 -1.02 21.92
N TYR A 135 22.98 -1.71 20.85
CA TYR A 135 23.92 -2.35 19.92
C TYR A 135 24.71 -1.39 19.02
N ILE A 136 24.26 -0.14 18.85
CA ILE A 136 25.00 0.90 18.09
C ILE A 136 26.46 1.04 18.56
N THR A 137 26.72 0.88 19.87
CA THR A 137 28.06 1.04 20.45
C THR A 137 28.78 -0.29 20.72
N ASN A 138 28.24 -1.42 20.25
CA ASN A 138 28.85 -2.74 20.47
C ASN A 138 30.16 -2.89 19.68
N GLU A 139 31.27 -3.23 20.35
CA GLU A 139 32.58 -3.37 19.71
C GLU A 139 32.66 -4.56 18.75
N ASP A 140 32.04 -5.69 19.09
CA ASP A 140 32.03 -6.89 18.23
C ASP A 140 31.37 -6.59 16.86
N ILE A 141 30.24 -5.87 16.89
CA ILE A 141 29.52 -5.41 15.68
C ILE A 141 30.36 -4.41 14.88
N LYS A 142 31.00 -3.44 15.56
CA LYS A 142 31.82 -2.41 14.90
C LYS A 142 33.03 -3.02 14.17
N GLU A 143 33.72 -3.98 14.79
CA GLU A 143 34.87 -4.64 14.15
C GLU A 143 34.42 -5.41 12.91
N LYS A 144 33.28 -6.12 12.98
CA LYS A 144 32.69 -6.80 11.83
C LYS A 144 32.29 -5.84 10.72
N ALA A 145 31.80 -4.65 11.07
CA ALA A 145 31.49 -3.60 10.09
C ALA A 145 32.76 -3.12 9.35
N ILE A 146 33.87 -2.89 10.08
CA ILE A 146 35.15 -2.46 9.52
C ILE A 146 35.73 -3.53 8.59
N GLU A 147 35.71 -4.80 9.01
CA GLU A 147 36.13 -5.94 8.19
C GLU A 147 35.30 -6.02 6.90
N THR A 148 33.98 -5.89 7.01
CA THR A 148 33.08 -5.93 5.86
C THR A 148 33.33 -4.77 4.90
N LEU A 149 33.54 -3.56 5.43
CA LEU A 149 33.83 -2.38 4.63
C LEU A 149 35.11 -2.56 3.80
N ARG A 150 36.15 -3.16 4.38
CA ARG A 150 37.41 -3.45 3.67
C ARG A 150 37.23 -4.48 2.54
N ASN A 151 36.36 -5.46 2.73
CA ASN A 151 36.17 -6.56 1.79
C ASN A 151 35.14 -6.26 0.67
N TYR A 152 34.08 -5.52 0.99
CA TYR A 152 32.92 -5.30 0.11
C TYR A 152 32.76 -3.85 -0.38
N GLY A 153 33.49 -2.90 0.21
CA GLY A 153 33.33 -1.48 -0.09
C GLY A 153 32.07 -0.86 0.54
N VAL A 154 31.71 0.35 0.10
CA VAL A 154 30.71 1.20 0.77
C VAL A 154 29.26 0.80 0.44
N GLY A 155 28.95 0.45 -0.81
CA GLY A 155 27.58 0.14 -1.23
C GLY A 155 27.51 -0.57 -2.57
N SER A 156 26.35 -1.16 -2.87
CA SER A 156 26.15 -1.97 -4.09
C SER A 156 25.92 -1.13 -5.36
N CYS A 157 25.59 0.15 -5.23
CA CYS A 157 25.22 1.06 -6.33
C CYS A 157 24.10 0.54 -7.26
N GLY A 158 23.32 -0.46 -6.81
CA GLY A 158 22.28 -1.09 -7.60
C GLY A 158 21.23 -1.79 -6.74
N PRO A 159 19.97 -1.86 -7.22
CA PRO A 159 18.93 -2.63 -6.56
C PRO A 159 19.23 -4.15 -6.59
N PRO A 160 18.71 -4.92 -5.62
CA PRO A 160 18.88 -6.38 -5.57
C PRO A 160 18.56 -7.11 -6.88
N GLY A 161 17.51 -6.68 -7.59
CA GLY A 161 17.07 -7.26 -8.87
C GLY A 161 17.98 -6.97 -10.06
N PHE A 162 18.90 -6.00 -9.94
CA PHE A 162 19.82 -5.60 -11.01
C PHE A 162 21.27 -5.68 -10.51
N TYR A 163 21.69 -6.89 -10.13
CA TYR A 163 23.06 -7.22 -9.68
C TYR A 163 23.51 -6.55 -8.36
N GLY A 164 22.60 -5.94 -7.59
CA GLY A 164 22.92 -5.33 -6.30
C GLY A 164 22.96 -6.30 -5.11
N THR A 165 22.67 -7.58 -5.33
CA THR A 165 22.62 -8.59 -4.25
C THR A 165 24.01 -9.16 -3.98
N LEU A 166 24.47 -9.05 -2.72
CA LEU A 166 25.69 -9.66 -2.22
C LEU A 166 25.36 -10.91 -1.40
N ASP A 167 26.34 -11.79 -1.22
CA ASP A 167 26.23 -13.00 -0.39
C ASP A 167 25.80 -12.70 1.05
N VAL A 168 26.32 -11.62 1.65
CA VAL A 168 25.95 -11.15 3.00
C VAL A 168 24.46 -10.80 3.14
N HIS A 169 23.81 -10.35 2.06
CA HIS A 169 22.36 -10.08 2.06
C HIS A 169 21.57 -11.39 2.20
N ILE A 170 21.99 -12.42 1.45
CA ILE A 170 21.36 -13.74 1.49
C ILE A 170 21.62 -14.43 2.82
N ASN A 171 22.80 -14.23 3.41
CA ASN A 171 23.11 -14.75 4.74
C ASN A 171 22.21 -14.11 5.81
N LEU A 172 22.03 -12.78 5.78
CA LEU A 172 21.10 -12.10 6.66
C LEU A 172 19.65 -12.58 6.50
N GLU A 173 19.17 -12.76 5.26
CA GLU A 173 17.84 -13.32 5.01
C GLU A 173 17.68 -14.71 5.66
N LYS A 174 18.71 -15.56 5.60
CA LYS A 174 18.71 -16.88 6.26
C LYS A 174 18.75 -16.76 7.78
N ASP A 175 19.52 -15.82 8.31
CA ASP A 175 19.61 -15.59 9.76
C ASP A 175 18.27 -15.12 10.33
N ILE A 176 17.60 -14.19 9.65
CA ILE A 176 16.25 -13.72 10.02
C ILE A 176 15.25 -14.88 9.98
N ALA A 177 15.24 -15.66 8.89
CA ALA A 177 14.32 -16.79 8.75
C ALA A 177 14.55 -17.87 9.82
N ARG A 178 15.81 -18.19 10.11
CA ARG A 178 16.20 -19.13 11.18
C ARG A 178 15.77 -18.61 12.55
N PHE A 179 16.08 -17.34 12.84
CA PHE A 179 15.79 -16.74 14.13
C PHE A 179 14.29 -16.71 14.41
N LEU A 180 13.48 -16.31 13.43
CA LEU A 180 12.03 -16.30 13.55
C LEU A 180 11.41 -17.70 13.51
N GLY A 181 12.02 -18.66 12.81
CA GLY A 181 11.44 -19.99 12.56
C GLY A 181 10.49 -20.05 11.35
N THR A 182 10.64 -19.12 10.39
CA THR A 182 9.91 -19.10 9.12
C THR A 182 10.67 -19.88 8.03
N GLU A 183 10.08 -20.02 6.84
CA GLU A 183 10.74 -20.72 5.73
C GLU A 183 11.79 -19.85 5.04
N LYS A 184 11.45 -18.59 4.78
CA LYS A 184 12.35 -17.60 4.17
C LYS A 184 12.10 -16.21 4.75
N ALA A 185 13.04 -15.32 4.49
CA ALA A 185 12.87 -13.88 4.64
C ALA A 185 13.44 -13.14 3.42
N ILE A 186 12.98 -11.91 3.22
CA ILE A 186 13.49 -10.95 2.24
C ILE A 186 13.80 -9.64 2.96
N ILE A 187 14.93 -9.02 2.63
CA ILE A 187 15.35 -7.74 3.23
C ILE A 187 15.10 -6.56 2.29
N TYR A 188 14.77 -5.42 2.87
CA TYR A 188 14.56 -4.12 2.25
C TYR A 188 15.53 -3.12 2.87
N SER A 189 16.07 -2.20 2.06
CA SER A 189 17.07 -1.22 2.51
C SER A 189 16.50 -0.07 3.36
N GLN A 190 15.18 0.17 3.29
CA GLN A 190 14.51 1.30 3.93
C GLN A 190 13.34 0.84 4.79
N ASN A 191 13.37 1.14 6.09
CA ASN A 191 12.43 0.59 7.06
C ASN A 191 10.97 1.00 6.77
N PHE A 192 10.74 2.30 6.61
CA PHE A 192 9.41 2.86 6.33
C PHE A 192 8.78 2.31 5.05
N SER A 193 9.59 2.08 4.02
CA SER A 193 9.15 1.58 2.72
C SER A 193 8.89 0.07 2.70
N THR A 194 9.37 -0.68 3.70
CA THR A 194 9.21 -2.14 3.79
C THR A 194 7.74 -2.52 3.79
N ILE A 195 7.00 -2.19 4.85
CA ILE A 195 5.61 -2.64 4.98
C ILE A 195 4.69 -2.05 3.91
N SER A 196 4.93 -0.80 3.52
CA SER A 196 4.15 -0.17 2.46
C SER A 196 4.36 -0.87 1.11
N SER A 197 5.58 -1.32 0.82
CA SER A 197 5.87 -2.13 -0.36
C SER A 197 5.32 -3.56 -0.24
N VAL A 198 5.32 -4.17 0.96
CA VAL A 198 4.77 -5.51 1.20
C VAL A 198 3.27 -5.51 0.96
N ILE A 199 2.53 -4.60 1.60
CA ILE A 199 1.07 -4.48 1.44
C ILE A 199 0.72 -4.30 -0.04
N ALA A 200 1.42 -3.38 -0.73
CA ALA A 200 1.18 -3.13 -2.15
C ALA A 200 1.57 -4.31 -3.05
N ALA A 201 2.50 -5.19 -2.65
CA ALA A 201 2.86 -6.39 -3.43
C ALA A 201 1.73 -7.43 -3.46
N PHE A 202 0.99 -7.58 -2.37
CA PHE A 202 -0.03 -8.63 -2.21
C PHE A 202 -1.47 -8.15 -2.36
N SER A 203 -1.75 -6.89 -2.01
CA SER A 203 -3.10 -6.31 -2.05
C SER A 203 -3.19 -5.23 -3.11
N LYS A 204 -4.19 -5.34 -3.99
CA LYS A 204 -4.42 -4.44 -5.13
C LYS A 204 -5.86 -3.93 -5.11
N ARG A 205 -6.22 -3.14 -6.13
CA ARG A 205 -7.61 -2.72 -6.36
C ARG A 205 -8.53 -3.94 -6.43
N GLY A 206 -9.59 -3.91 -5.62
CA GLY A 206 -10.58 -4.98 -5.53
C GLY A 206 -10.38 -5.92 -4.33
N ASP A 207 -9.17 -5.98 -3.77
CA ASP A 207 -8.91 -6.72 -2.53
C ASP A 207 -9.39 -5.96 -1.29
N ILE A 208 -9.46 -6.64 -0.16
CA ILE A 208 -9.94 -6.09 1.10
C ILE A 208 -8.84 -6.15 2.16
N ILE A 209 -8.63 -5.04 2.84
CA ILE A 209 -7.76 -4.95 4.01
C ILE A 209 -8.62 -4.52 5.20
N VAL A 210 -8.51 -5.27 6.29
CA VAL A 210 -9.07 -4.92 7.60
C VAL A 210 -7.90 -4.53 8.50
N ALA A 211 -7.77 -3.27 8.85
CA ALA A 211 -6.62 -2.75 9.59
C ALA A 211 -7.04 -2.18 10.95
N ASP A 212 -6.18 -2.34 11.95
CA ASP A 212 -6.33 -1.70 13.26
C ASP A 212 -6.15 -0.18 13.11
N ASP A 213 -7.07 0.63 13.65
CA ASP A 213 -7.01 2.10 13.51
C ASP A 213 -5.88 2.76 14.31
N GLY A 214 -5.19 2.01 15.18
CA GLY A 214 -3.98 2.42 15.87
C GLY A 214 -2.69 2.23 15.08
N CYS A 215 -2.74 1.58 13.91
CA CYS A 215 -1.57 1.26 13.08
C CYS A 215 -0.71 2.49 12.73
N ASN A 216 0.60 2.28 12.71
CA ASN A 216 1.61 3.28 12.41
C ASN A 216 1.48 3.88 11.00
N PHE A 217 2.16 5.00 10.80
CA PHE A 217 2.06 5.76 9.56
C PHE A 217 2.53 4.98 8.32
N ALA A 218 3.48 4.05 8.46
CA ALA A 218 3.96 3.25 7.33
C ALA A 218 2.89 2.28 6.82
N ILE A 219 2.13 1.65 7.72
CA ILE A 219 0.96 0.83 7.38
C ILE A 219 -0.10 1.68 6.67
N GLN A 220 -0.41 2.87 7.21
CA GLN A 220 -1.39 3.79 6.60
C GLN A 220 -1.00 4.18 5.16
N LYS A 221 0.28 4.38 4.88
CA LYS A 221 0.76 4.62 3.51
C LYS A 221 0.72 3.36 2.64
N GLY A 222 1.00 2.18 3.19
CA GLY A 222 0.83 0.91 2.50
C GLY A 222 -0.60 0.67 2.05
N THR A 223 -1.58 0.88 2.94
CA THR A 223 -3.01 0.74 2.60
C THR A 223 -3.44 1.75 1.54
N GLN A 224 -2.98 3.01 1.63
CA GLN A 224 -3.25 4.05 0.63
C GLN A 224 -2.70 3.67 -0.76
N ILE A 225 -1.45 3.21 -0.84
CA ILE A 225 -0.80 2.86 -2.11
C ILE A 225 -1.38 1.57 -2.71
N SER A 226 -1.89 0.65 -1.88
CA SER A 226 -2.52 -0.61 -2.34
C SER A 226 -3.74 -0.40 -3.25
N ARG A 227 -4.46 0.73 -3.06
CA ARG A 227 -5.77 1.01 -3.66
C ARG A 227 -6.84 -0.05 -3.37
N SER A 228 -6.65 -0.86 -2.33
CA SER A 228 -7.62 -1.85 -1.85
C SER A 228 -8.79 -1.20 -1.12
N ASN A 229 -9.85 -1.97 -0.89
CA ASN A 229 -10.96 -1.55 -0.03
C ASN A 229 -10.53 -1.70 1.44
N ILE A 230 -10.31 -0.58 2.11
CA ILE A 230 -9.83 -0.56 3.49
C ILE A 230 -11.02 -0.45 4.44
N LYS A 231 -11.06 -1.34 5.43
CA LYS A 231 -11.99 -1.30 6.55
C LYS A 231 -11.16 -1.20 7.82
N TRP A 232 -11.56 -0.31 8.72
CA TRP A 232 -10.89 -0.12 9.99
C TRP A 232 -11.70 -0.79 11.10
N PHE A 233 -11.00 -1.34 12.09
CA PHE A 233 -11.58 -1.72 13.37
C PHE A 233 -10.88 -0.94 14.48
N LYS A 234 -11.59 -0.73 15.59
CA LYS A 234 -11.06 0.00 16.73
C LYS A 234 -9.84 -0.68 17.32
N HIS A 235 -8.87 0.14 17.71
CA HIS A 235 -7.60 -0.29 18.25
C HIS A 235 -7.73 -1.37 19.33
N ASN A 236 -7.12 -2.53 19.10
CA ASN A 236 -7.12 -3.70 19.98
C ASN A 236 -8.52 -4.27 20.36
N ASP A 237 -9.60 -3.86 19.69
CA ASP A 237 -10.97 -4.33 19.95
C ASP A 237 -11.34 -5.51 19.05
N MET A 238 -11.26 -6.73 19.61
CA MET A 238 -11.57 -7.96 18.87
C MET A 238 -13.06 -8.15 18.58
N ALA A 239 -13.95 -7.56 19.37
CA ALA A 239 -15.37 -7.59 19.10
C ALA A 239 -15.70 -6.69 17.90
N ASP A 240 -15.05 -5.53 17.80
CA ASP A 240 -15.18 -4.66 16.63
C ASP A 240 -14.54 -5.26 15.38
N LEU A 241 -13.37 -5.91 15.51
CA LEU A 241 -12.77 -6.68 14.42
C LEU A 241 -13.73 -7.74 13.90
N GLU A 242 -14.30 -8.55 14.79
CA GLU A 242 -15.27 -9.59 14.40
C GLU A 242 -16.51 -8.99 13.71
N ARG A 243 -17.05 -7.88 14.24
CA ARG A 243 -18.17 -7.15 13.63
C ARG A 243 -17.85 -6.72 12.20
N VAL A 244 -16.65 -6.19 11.94
CA VAL A 244 -16.20 -5.77 10.60
C VAL A 244 -16.03 -6.99 9.68
N LEU A 245 -15.43 -8.08 10.16
CA LEU A 245 -15.27 -9.31 9.38
C LEU A 245 -16.62 -9.91 8.99
N GLU A 246 -17.61 -9.89 9.89
CA GLU A 246 -18.98 -10.32 9.61
C GLU A 246 -19.69 -9.46 8.58
N SER A 247 -19.55 -8.13 8.65
CA SER A 247 -20.18 -7.24 7.69
C SER A 247 -19.65 -7.51 6.28
N ILE A 248 -18.33 -7.69 6.13
CA ILE A 248 -17.70 -8.04 4.85
C ILE A 248 -18.17 -9.41 4.37
N LYS A 249 -18.31 -10.40 5.26
CA LYS A 249 -18.84 -11.73 4.91
C LYS A 249 -20.27 -11.61 4.35
N LYS A 250 -21.13 -10.83 5.00
CA LYS A 250 -22.51 -10.57 4.53
C LYS A 250 -22.51 -9.90 3.15
N GLU A 251 -21.75 -8.82 2.98
CA GLU A 251 -21.61 -8.07 1.72
C GLU A 251 -21.08 -8.93 0.56
N THR A 252 -20.22 -9.91 0.85
CA THR A 252 -19.61 -10.76 -0.18
C THR A 252 -20.46 -11.98 -0.50
N SER A 253 -21.24 -12.50 0.45
CA SER A 253 -22.12 -13.66 0.27
C SER A 253 -23.32 -13.40 -0.65
N THR A 254 -23.78 -12.16 -0.75
CA THR A 254 -24.93 -11.78 -1.59
C THR A 254 -24.60 -11.67 -3.07
N SER A 255 -23.32 -11.64 -3.45
CA SER A 255 -22.87 -11.41 -4.82
C SER A 255 -22.43 -12.70 -5.50
N LYS A 256 -23.36 -13.43 -6.12
CA LYS A 256 -23.14 -14.74 -6.79
C LYS A 256 -22.09 -14.75 -7.93
N LYS A 257 -21.54 -13.60 -8.34
CA LYS A 257 -20.62 -13.47 -9.48
C LYS A 257 -19.30 -12.76 -9.17
N ARG A 258 -18.96 -12.52 -7.89
CA ARG A 258 -17.68 -11.86 -7.57
C ARG A 258 -16.50 -12.83 -7.63
N PRO A 259 -15.36 -12.43 -8.23
CA PRO A 259 -14.15 -13.22 -8.18
C PRO A 259 -13.68 -13.37 -6.73
N LEU A 260 -12.97 -14.47 -6.45
CA LEU A 260 -12.37 -14.72 -5.14
C LEU A 260 -11.45 -13.54 -4.78
N THR A 261 -11.81 -12.82 -3.73
CA THR A 261 -11.13 -11.60 -3.31
C THR A 261 -10.06 -11.92 -2.27
N ARG A 262 -8.85 -11.38 -2.40
CA ARG A 262 -7.83 -11.53 -1.35
C ARG A 262 -8.19 -10.63 -0.18
N ARG A 263 -7.93 -11.14 1.03
CA ARG A 263 -8.39 -10.55 2.29
C ARG A 263 -7.27 -10.62 3.31
N PHE A 264 -6.95 -9.48 3.90
CA PHE A 264 -5.86 -9.33 4.86
C PHE A 264 -6.37 -8.65 6.13
N ILE A 265 -5.89 -9.13 7.28
CA ILE A 265 -5.90 -8.40 8.55
C ILE A 265 -4.51 -7.81 8.71
N VAL A 266 -4.41 -6.53 9.05
CA VAL A 266 -3.15 -5.83 9.26
C VAL A 266 -3.12 -5.24 10.67
N THR A 267 -2.07 -5.53 11.43
CA THR A 267 -1.88 -5.05 12.81
C THR A 267 -0.40 -4.90 13.11
N GLU A 268 -0.06 -4.08 14.10
CA GLU A 268 1.25 -4.10 14.75
C GLU A 268 1.30 -5.18 15.83
N GLY A 269 2.51 -5.66 16.12
CA GLY A 269 2.78 -6.53 17.26
C GLY A 269 2.84 -5.72 18.55
N LEU A 270 3.79 -4.79 18.63
CA LEU A 270 3.86 -3.72 19.62
C LEU A 270 3.60 -2.38 18.92
N PHE A 271 2.51 -1.71 19.28
CA PHE A 271 2.05 -0.51 18.58
C PHE A 271 2.97 0.67 18.84
N GLN A 272 3.50 1.28 17.77
CA GLN A 272 4.43 2.40 17.87
C GLN A 272 3.85 3.61 18.61
N ASN A 273 2.54 3.86 18.43
CA ASN A 273 1.87 5.06 18.93
C ASN A 273 1.32 4.90 20.35
N TYR A 274 1.09 3.65 20.80
CA TYR A 274 0.38 3.34 22.05
C TYR A 274 1.27 2.61 23.07
N GLY A 275 2.24 1.82 22.60
CA GLY A 275 3.12 1.04 23.46
C GLY A 275 2.48 -0.22 24.07
N ASP A 276 1.31 -0.63 23.59
CA ASP A 276 0.63 -1.87 23.95
C ASP A 276 0.76 -2.95 22.87
N ILE A 277 0.44 -4.20 23.23
CA ILE A 277 0.58 -5.36 22.35
C ILE A 277 -0.76 -5.81 21.78
N ALA A 278 -0.77 -6.28 20.53
CA ALA A 278 -1.97 -6.83 19.92
C ALA A 278 -2.40 -8.16 20.57
N PRO A 279 -3.71 -8.45 20.71
CA PRO A 279 -4.23 -9.75 21.12
C PRO A 279 -4.11 -10.77 19.97
N LEU A 280 -2.88 -11.18 19.67
CA LEU A 280 -2.56 -11.98 18.48
C LEU A 280 -3.27 -13.34 18.48
N ASP A 281 -3.43 -13.98 19.64
CA ASP A 281 -4.20 -15.22 19.78
C ASP A 281 -5.63 -15.09 19.21
N LYS A 282 -6.33 -14.01 19.56
CA LYS A 282 -7.69 -13.72 19.09
C LYS A 282 -7.75 -13.31 17.63
N ILE A 283 -6.79 -12.53 17.18
CA ILE A 283 -6.66 -12.20 15.74
C ILE A 283 -6.50 -13.49 14.93
N MET A 284 -5.73 -14.46 15.42
CA MET A 284 -5.49 -15.73 14.75
C MET A 284 -6.71 -16.66 14.77
N GLU A 285 -7.50 -16.67 15.86
CA GLU A 285 -8.81 -17.33 15.88
C GLU A 285 -9.75 -16.76 14.82
N LEU A 286 -9.84 -15.42 14.74
CA LEU A 286 -10.71 -14.73 13.79
C LEU A 286 -10.24 -14.89 12.34
N LYS A 287 -8.92 -14.86 12.08
CA LYS A 287 -8.41 -15.10 10.73
C LYS A 287 -8.84 -16.47 10.21
N ASP A 288 -8.77 -17.50 11.05
CA ASP A 288 -9.08 -18.88 10.67
C ASP A 288 -10.59 -19.08 10.48
N LYS A 289 -11.41 -18.41 11.32
CA LYS A 289 -12.88 -18.39 11.22
C LYS A 289 -13.36 -17.72 9.94
N TYR A 290 -12.78 -16.58 9.56
CA TYR A 290 -13.23 -15.76 8.43
C TYR A 290 -12.40 -15.93 7.15
N LYS A 291 -11.34 -16.74 7.18
CA LYS A 291 -10.42 -17.04 6.07
C LYS A 291 -9.66 -15.82 5.55
N TYR A 292 -9.00 -15.11 6.47
CA TYR A 292 -8.14 -13.97 6.19
C TYR A 292 -6.67 -14.36 6.34
N ARG A 293 -5.79 -13.65 5.61
CA ARG A 293 -4.36 -13.66 5.85
C ARG A 293 -3.98 -12.59 6.87
N VAL A 294 -2.88 -12.76 7.59
CA VAL A 294 -2.38 -11.76 8.55
C VAL A 294 -1.05 -11.16 8.08
N ILE A 295 -1.00 -9.84 8.08
CA ILE A 295 0.21 -9.04 7.94
C ILE A 295 0.50 -8.46 9.33
N LEU A 296 1.54 -8.97 9.99
CA LEU A 296 1.93 -8.58 11.34
C LEU A 296 3.20 -7.72 11.27
N ASP A 297 3.11 -6.48 11.75
CA ASP A 297 4.26 -5.58 11.87
C ASP A 297 4.92 -5.72 13.24
N GLU A 298 6.01 -6.47 13.29
CA GLU A 298 6.86 -6.67 14.47
C GLU A 298 7.98 -5.62 14.59
N CYS A 299 7.92 -4.48 13.88
CA CYS A 299 9.04 -3.52 13.89
C CYS A 299 9.51 -3.11 15.30
N ASN A 300 8.59 -2.88 16.24
CA ASN A 300 8.91 -2.48 17.61
C ASN A 300 8.96 -3.65 18.61
N SER A 301 8.55 -4.86 18.22
CA SER A 301 8.52 -6.03 19.11
C SER A 301 9.65 -7.02 18.81
N PHE A 302 10.11 -7.10 17.57
CA PHE A 302 11.22 -7.95 17.16
C PHE A 302 12.52 -7.54 17.89
N GLY A 303 13.20 -8.52 18.47
CA GLY A 303 14.38 -8.34 19.31
C GLY A 303 14.07 -7.95 20.76
N LEU A 304 12.83 -7.63 21.11
CA LEU A 304 12.43 -7.16 22.45
C LEU A 304 11.46 -8.10 23.15
N LEU A 305 10.36 -8.47 22.48
CA LEU A 305 9.31 -9.28 23.08
C LEU A 305 9.57 -10.78 22.89
N GLY A 306 9.10 -11.56 23.87
CA GLY A 306 9.29 -12.99 23.91
C GLY A 306 10.61 -13.40 24.56
N LYS A 307 10.66 -14.64 25.06
CA LYS A 307 11.80 -15.17 25.82
C LYS A 307 13.14 -15.03 25.10
N ASN A 308 13.14 -15.14 23.76
CA ASN A 308 14.33 -15.04 22.92
C ASN A 308 14.30 -13.79 22.02
N GLY A 309 13.35 -12.87 22.21
CA GLY A 309 13.23 -11.67 21.38
C GLY A 309 12.66 -11.94 19.99
N ARG A 310 11.88 -13.02 19.79
CA ARG A 310 11.30 -13.33 18.47
C ARG A 310 10.05 -12.52 18.13
N GLY A 311 9.57 -11.71 19.08
CA GLY A 311 8.37 -10.89 18.91
C GLY A 311 7.11 -11.58 19.44
N LEU A 312 5.97 -11.07 19.00
CA LEU A 312 4.67 -11.38 19.56
C LEU A 312 4.24 -12.83 19.32
N THR A 313 4.67 -13.43 18.22
CA THR A 313 4.43 -14.87 17.96
C THR A 313 5.01 -15.77 19.06
N GLU A 314 6.15 -15.41 19.66
CA GLU A 314 6.75 -16.15 20.76
C GLU A 314 6.02 -15.90 22.08
N VAL A 315 5.58 -14.66 22.35
CA VAL A 315 4.79 -14.29 23.55
C VAL A 315 3.53 -15.17 23.66
N PHE A 316 2.79 -15.32 22.57
CA PHE A 316 1.56 -16.12 22.55
C PHE A 316 1.78 -17.61 22.24
N ASN A 317 3.03 -18.07 22.13
CA ASN A 317 3.37 -19.44 21.74
C ASN A 317 2.69 -19.89 20.43
N ILE A 318 2.61 -18.98 19.45
CA ILE A 318 2.01 -19.20 18.15
C ILE A 318 3.12 -19.51 17.16
N SER A 319 2.97 -20.60 16.40
CA SER A 319 3.93 -20.90 15.33
C SER A 319 3.98 -19.72 14.34
N PRO A 320 5.16 -19.14 14.07
CA PRO A 320 5.34 -18.01 13.15
C PRO A 320 4.86 -18.37 11.73
N LYS A 321 4.88 -19.66 11.36
CA LYS A 321 4.36 -20.17 10.09
C LYS A 321 2.85 -19.99 9.92
N ARG A 322 2.11 -19.71 11.00
CA ARG A 322 0.68 -19.40 10.92
C ARG A 322 0.43 -17.95 10.53
N VAL A 323 1.42 -17.06 10.64
CA VAL A 323 1.31 -15.66 10.22
C VAL A 323 1.81 -15.57 8.79
N ASP A 324 1.00 -15.06 7.87
CA ASP A 324 1.31 -15.09 6.43
C ASP A 324 2.51 -14.21 6.08
N MET A 325 2.61 -13.04 6.71
CA MET A 325 3.69 -12.08 6.53
C MET A 325 4.05 -11.45 7.87
N ILE A 326 5.30 -11.68 8.32
CA ILE A 326 5.89 -11.03 9.49
C ILE A 326 6.85 -9.97 8.99
N ILE A 327 6.56 -8.70 9.26
CA ILE A 327 7.42 -7.57 8.93
C ILE A 327 8.21 -7.19 10.17
N GLY A 328 9.48 -6.83 10.02
CA GLY A 328 10.26 -6.31 11.14
C GLY A 328 11.29 -5.29 10.70
N SER A 329 11.87 -4.59 11.69
CA SER A 329 12.86 -3.55 11.47
C SER A 329 14.27 -4.04 11.80
N MET A 330 15.22 -3.78 10.92
CA MET A 330 16.65 -3.90 11.24
C MET A 330 17.23 -2.59 11.77
N ALA A 331 16.53 -1.47 11.56
CA ALA A 331 16.96 -0.14 11.99
C ALA A 331 16.76 0.13 13.49
N GLN A 332 16.08 -0.76 14.20
CA GLN A 332 15.83 -0.67 15.64
C GLN A 332 16.72 -1.66 16.41
N ALA A 333 16.19 -2.83 16.78
CA ALA A 333 16.88 -3.79 17.63
C ALA A 333 18.20 -4.35 17.06
N LEU A 334 18.39 -4.32 15.73
CA LEU A 334 19.53 -4.98 15.07
C LEU A 334 20.70 -4.05 14.71
N SER A 335 20.66 -2.77 15.06
CA SER A 335 21.73 -1.81 14.74
C SER A 335 22.13 -1.78 13.24
N GLY A 336 21.20 -2.14 12.35
CA GLY A 336 21.35 -2.07 10.90
C GLY A 336 20.55 -0.91 10.32
N THR A 337 20.07 -1.09 9.09
CA THR A 337 19.07 -0.22 8.47
C THR A 337 18.02 -1.06 7.77
N GLY A 338 16.92 -0.46 7.34
CA GLY A 338 15.92 -1.17 6.57
C GLY A 338 14.98 -2.04 7.40
N GLY A 339 14.26 -2.92 6.71
CA GLY A 339 13.33 -3.86 7.32
C GLY A 339 13.26 -5.16 6.51
N PHE A 340 12.56 -6.15 7.02
CA PHE A 340 12.43 -7.45 6.37
C PHE A 340 10.96 -7.88 6.31
N CYS A 341 10.66 -8.82 5.42
CA CYS A 341 9.43 -9.59 5.46
C CYS A 341 9.80 -11.08 5.50
N ALA A 342 9.30 -11.79 6.50
CA ALA A 342 9.48 -13.22 6.70
C ALA A 342 8.15 -13.96 6.52
N GLY A 343 8.20 -15.18 5.97
CA GLY A 343 7.00 -15.95 5.66
C GLY A 343 7.33 -17.26 4.93
N SER A 344 6.39 -17.72 4.11
CA SER A 344 6.62 -18.87 3.22
C SER A 344 7.56 -18.50 2.07
N LYS A 345 8.11 -19.51 1.40
CA LYS A 345 8.91 -19.31 0.19
C LYS A 345 8.12 -18.55 -0.88
N GLU A 346 6.85 -18.86 -1.11
CA GLU A 346 6.01 -18.19 -2.11
C GLU A 346 5.83 -16.71 -1.79
N VAL A 347 5.65 -16.37 -0.51
CA VAL A 347 5.55 -14.98 -0.04
C VAL A 347 6.84 -14.23 -0.32
N VAL A 348 8.00 -14.84 -0.05
CA VAL A 348 9.30 -14.20 -0.30
C VAL A 348 9.60 -14.05 -1.79
N GLU A 349 9.42 -15.11 -2.58
CA GLU A 349 9.71 -15.06 -4.02
C GLU A 349 8.77 -14.10 -4.78
N HIS A 350 7.49 -14.01 -4.38
CA HIS A 350 6.56 -13.03 -4.96
C HIS A 350 7.03 -11.59 -4.75
N GLN A 351 7.58 -11.28 -3.57
CA GLN A 351 8.11 -9.95 -3.26
C GLN A 351 9.37 -9.61 -4.06
N ARG A 352 10.21 -10.59 -4.40
CA ARG A 352 11.39 -10.35 -5.25
C ARG A 352 11.02 -9.82 -6.63
N LEU A 353 9.83 -10.16 -7.12
CA LEU A 353 9.33 -9.72 -8.44
C LEU A 353 8.43 -8.48 -8.35
N SER A 354 7.69 -8.32 -7.25
CA SER A 354 6.59 -7.34 -7.17
C SER A 354 6.76 -6.27 -6.08
N GLY A 355 7.72 -6.44 -5.16
CA GLY A 355 8.03 -5.49 -4.11
C GLY A 355 8.76 -4.27 -4.68
N GLN A 356 8.05 -3.15 -4.88
CA GLN A 356 8.60 -1.95 -5.51
C GLN A 356 9.86 -1.42 -4.80
N ALA A 357 9.86 -1.39 -3.46
CA ALA A 357 11.02 -0.93 -2.69
C ALA A 357 12.18 -1.94 -2.71
N PHE A 358 11.95 -3.20 -3.11
CA PHE A 358 13.01 -4.19 -3.32
C PHE A 358 13.56 -4.11 -4.75
N VAL A 359 12.67 -4.01 -5.75
CA VAL A 359 13.06 -4.06 -7.16
C VAL A 359 13.73 -2.77 -7.63
N PHE A 360 13.29 -1.61 -7.14
CA PHE A 360 13.67 -0.29 -7.67
C PHE A 360 14.50 0.57 -6.71
N SER A 361 14.84 0.07 -5.53
CA SER A 361 15.73 0.77 -4.58
C SER A 361 17.06 0.06 -4.46
N ALA A 362 18.15 0.81 -4.34
CA ALA A 362 19.49 0.27 -4.10
C ALA A 362 19.48 -0.69 -2.90
N ALA A 363 20.25 -1.78 -3.02
CA ALA A 363 20.41 -2.76 -1.96
C ALA A 363 21.07 -2.13 -0.73
N MET A 364 20.87 -2.78 0.42
CA MET A 364 21.49 -2.35 1.66
C MET A 364 23.02 -2.38 1.53
N PRO A 365 23.76 -1.44 2.14
CA PRO A 365 25.20 -1.58 2.30
C PRO A 365 25.59 -2.90 2.99
N ALA A 366 26.57 -3.62 2.45
CA ALA A 366 27.04 -4.91 2.97
C ALA A 366 27.35 -4.87 4.47
N MET A 367 28.01 -3.80 4.93
CA MET A 367 28.36 -3.60 6.34
C MET A 367 27.13 -3.64 7.26
N LEU A 368 26.01 -3.05 6.84
CA LEU A 368 24.79 -2.99 7.65
C LEU A 368 24.07 -4.34 7.67
N ALA A 369 24.18 -5.11 6.59
CA ALA A 369 23.64 -6.47 6.57
C ALA A 369 24.41 -7.40 7.53
N VAL A 370 25.74 -7.29 7.55
CA VAL A 370 26.58 -8.05 8.50
C VAL A 370 26.34 -7.59 9.94
N CYS A 371 26.20 -6.27 10.19
CA CYS A 371 25.86 -5.76 11.52
C CYS A 371 24.55 -6.35 12.05
N ALA A 372 23.51 -6.39 11.20
CA ALA A 372 22.22 -6.95 11.58
C ALA A 372 22.29 -8.47 11.85
N SER A 373 23.05 -9.21 11.05
CA SER A 373 23.30 -10.65 11.26
C SER A 373 24.03 -10.90 12.59
N GLU A 374 25.04 -10.08 12.89
CA GLU A 374 25.78 -10.16 14.15
C GLU A 374 24.89 -9.81 15.36
N ALA A 375 24.00 -8.82 15.23
CA ALA A 375 23.03 -8.50 16.27
C ALA A 375 22.06 -9.66 16.55
N ILE A 376 21.61 -10.39 15.51
CA ILE A 376 20.82 -11.62 15.67
C ILE A 376 21.64 -12.68 16.42
N ARG A 377 22.92 -12.89 16.05
CA ARG A 377 23.80 -13.85 16.73
C ARG A 377 23.98 -13.53 18.22
N ILE A 378 24.11 -12.25 18.56
CA ILE A 378 24.19 -11.79 19.95
C ILE A 378 22.88 -12.05 20.70
N LEU A 379 21.72 -11.79 20.06
CA LEU A 379 20.39 -12.11 20.62
C LEU A 379 20.21 -13.60 20.90
N GLU A 380 20.74 -14.47 20.03
CA GLU A 380 20.73 -15.93 20.22
C GLU A 380 21.66 -16.39 21.36
N THR A 381 22.57 -15.53 21.83
CA THR A 381 23.55 -15.88 22.88
C THR A 381 23.02 -15.55 24.28
N PRO A 382 22.82 -16.54 25.18
CA PRO A 382 22.16 -16.35 26.48
C PRO A 382 22.82 -15.36 27.44
N GLU A 383 24.14 -15.16 27.32
CA GLU A 383 24.97 -14.33 28.21
C GLU A 383 25.12 -12.87 27.72
N LYS A 384 24.99 -12.63 26.40
CA LYS A 384 25.25 -11.31 25.77
C LYS A 384 23.99 -10.57 25.30
N GLY A 385 22.85 -11.25 25.16
CA GLY A 385 21.60 -10.57 24.82
C GLY A 385 21.10 -9.72 25.99
N ASN A 386 21.09 -8.39 25.84
CA ASN A 386 20.44 -7.49 26.80
C ASN A 386 18.94 -7.82 26.86
N LYS A 387 18.48 -8.31 28.01
CA LYS A 387 17.16 -8.93 28.19
C LYS A 387 16.14 -7.89 28.64
N LEU A 388 15.72 -7.00 27.74
CA LEU A 388 14.60 -6.08 28.01
C LEU A 388 13.29 -6.81 27.72
N LEU A 389 12.29 -6.69 28.61
CA LEU A 389 10.90 -7.15 28.43
C LEU A 389 10.65 -8.67 28.31
N LYS A 390 11.42 -9.52 29.02
CA LYS A 390 11.25 -10.99 29.00
C LYS A 390 10.09 -11.55 29.85
N ASP A 391 9.53 -10.73 30.73
CA ASP A 391 8.49 -11.15 31.68
C ASP A 391 7.06 -10.85 31.18
N LEU A 392 6.94 -10.55 29.87
CA LEU A 392 5.69 -10.51 29.09
C LEU A 392 5.61 -11.77 28.23
#